data_AF-A0A6B0GMF9-F1
#
_entry.id   AF-A0A6B0GMF9-F1
#
_cell.length_a   1.000
_cell.length_b   1.000
_cell.length_c   1.000
_cell.angle_alpha   90.00
_cell.angle_beta   90.00
_cell.angle_gamma   90.00
#
_symmetry.space_group_name_H-M   'P 1'
#
loop_
_entity.id
_entity.type
_entity.pdbx_description
1 polymer ?
#
loop_
_entity_poly.entity_id
_entity_poly.type
_entity_poly.pdbx_seq_one_letter_code
_entity_poly.pdbx_strand_id
1 'polypeptide(L)'
;MRIRTDGDYAHRMDAIEQAAQFYNQNKTASVINACEDIPRLARAVEQLLQREDLTTAQKREIATLFNLGESFSVTFSESIAVHERE
;
A
#
# COMPACT_ATOMS: atom_id res chain seq x y z
N MET A 1 -4.40 5.13 23.49
CA MET A 1 -5.26 5.74 22.45
C MET A 1 -6.57 4.95 22.38
N ARG A 2 -7.73 5.60 22.19
CA ARG A 2 -9.02 4.93 21.97
C ARG A 2 -9.60 5.38 20.63
N ILE A 3 -9.97 4.44 19.76
CA ILE A 3 -10.66 4.73 18.51
C ILE A 3 -12.17 4.80 18.82
N ARG A 4 -12.80 5.93 18.51
CA ARG A 4 -14.26 6.08 18.57
C ARG A 4 -14.88 5.39 17.37
N THR A 5 -15.91 4.58 17.61
CA THR A 5 -16.62 3.78 16.61
C THR A 5 -18.14 3.97 16.71
N ASP A 6 -18.58 5.02 17.42
CA ASP A 6 -19.97 5.38 17.66
C ASP A 6 -20.41 6.55 16.75
N GLY A 7 -21.71 6.64 16.47
CA GLY A 7 -22.29 7.72 15.66
C GLY A 7 -21.68 7.79 14.26
N ASP A 8 -21.25 8.98 13.85
CA ASP A 8 -20.62 9.25 12.55
C ASP A 8 -19.32 8.45 12.32
N TYR A 9 -18.75 7.89 13.39
CA TYR A 9 -17.55 7.07 13.33
C TYR A 9 -17.82 5.56 13.22
N ALA A 10 -19.07 5.14 13.03
CA ALA A 10 -19.45 3.73 12.90
C ALA A 10 -18.62 2.98 11.83
N HIS A 11 -18.32 3.63 10.70
CA HIS A 11 -17.51 3.06 9.62
C HIS A 11 -16.11 2.56 10.06
N ARG A 12 -15.57 3.11 11.15
CA ARG A 12 -14.28 2.65 11.69
C ARG A 12 -14.38 1.26 12.30
N MET A 13 -15.53 0.89 12.86
CA MET A 13 -15.74 -0.48 13.32
C MET A 13 -15.68 -1.45 12.14
N ASP A 14 -16.33 -1.11 11.02
CA ASP A 14 -16.34 -1.95 9.83
C ASP A 14 -14.92 -2.16 9.27
N ALA A 15 -14.09 -1.11 9.26
CA ALA A 15 -12.69 -1.22 8.86
C ALA A 15 -11.88 -2.11 9.82
N ILE A 16 -12.09 -1.98 11.13
CA ILE A 16 -11.43 -2.80 12.14
C ILE A 16 -11.88 -4.27 12.03
N GLU A 17 -13.15 -4.52 11.73
CA GLU A 17 -13.70 -5.86 11.55
C GLU A 17 -13.19 -6.53 10.27
N GLN A 18 -13.04 -5.78 9.18
CA GLN A 18 -12.38 -6.26 7.97
C GLN A 18 -10.92 -6.67 8.24
N ALA A 19 -10.17 -5.85 8.97
CA ALA A 19 -8.81 -6.21 9.38
C ALA A 19 -8.82 -7.45 10.29
N ALA A 20 -9.75 -7.52 11.25
CA ALA A 20 -9.90 -8.69 12.13
C ALA A 20 -10.17 -9.98 11.37
N GLN A 21 -11.03 -9.92 10.35
CA GLN A 21 -11.33 -11.04 9.48
C GLN A 21 -10.12 -11.44 8.62
N PHE A 22 -9.43 -10.46 8.02
CA PHE A 22 -8.24 -10.71 7.20
C PHE A 22 -7.12 -11.39 7.99
N TYR A 23 -6.81 -10.88 9.18
CA TYR A 23 -5.77 -11.45 10.04
C TYR A 23 -6.23 -12.67 10.85
N ASN A 24 -7.54 -12.96 10.86
CA ASN A 24 -8.16 -13.98 11.71
C ASN A 24 -7.76 -13.84 13.19
N GLN A 25 -7.85 -12.62 13.72
CA GLN A 25 -7.42 -12.27 15.07
C GLN A 25 -8.43 -11.32 15.73
N ASN A 26 -8.22 -11.05 17.02
CA ASN A 26 -9.02 -10.05 17.70
C ASN A 26 -8.73 -8.64 17.15
N LYS A 27 -9.70 -7.73 17.30
CA LYS A 27 -9.67 -6.36 16.78
C LYS A 27 -8.39 -5.58 17.12
N THR A 28 -7.89 -5.71 18.36
CA THR A 28 -6.68 -4.99 18.79
C THR A 28 -5.44 -5.51 18.07
N ALA A 29 -5.24 -6.82 18.05
CA ALA A 29 -4.09 -7.44 17.38
C ALA A 29 -4.10 -7.12 15.88
N SER A 30 -5.27 -7.20 15.24
CA SER A 30 -5.40 -6.92 13.81
C SER A 30 -5.11 -5.47 13.44
N VAL A 31 -5.52 -4.50 14.27
CA VAL A 31 -5.16 -3.09 14.05
C VAL A 31 -3.65 -2.88 14.19
N ILE A 32 -3.01 -3.50 15.19
CA ILE A 32 -1.56 -3.40 15.38
C ILE A 32 -0.83 -4.00 14.16
N ASN A 33 -1.19 -5.20 13.74
CA ASN A 33 -0.57 -5.85 12.59
C ASN A 33 -0.76 -5.04 11.31
N ALA A 34 -1.97 -4.52 11.05
CA ALA A 34 -2.22 -3.66 9.90
C ALA A 34 -1.28 -2.44 9.89
N CYS A 35 -1.11 -1.78 11.04
CA CYS A 35 -0.21 -0.64 11.17
C CYS A 35 1.28 -1.02 11.02
N GLU A 36 1.69 -2.22 11.43
CA GLU A 36 3.06 -2.70 11.26
C GLU A 36 3.37 -3.17 9.83
N ASP A 37 2.39 -3.77 9.16
CA ASP A 37 2.56 -4.39 7.85
C ASP A 37 2.53 -3.38 6.71
N ILE A 38 1.68 -2.35 6.77
CA ILE A 38 1.54 -1.37 5.68
C ILE A 38 2.88 -0.69 5.32
N PRO A 39 3.68 -0.18 6.29
CA PRO A 39 5.01 0.37 5.98
C PRO A 39 5.99 -0.67 5.39
N ARG A 40 5.86 -1.94 5.77
CA ARG A 40 6.70 -3.02 5.23
C ARG A 40 6.29 -3.37 3.79
N LEU A 41 4.99 -3.45 3.53
CA LEU A 41 4.42 -3.66 2.20
C LEU A 41 4.83 -2.52 1.26
N ALA A 42 4.74 -1.27 1.70
CA ALA A 42 5.17 -0.11 0.94
C ALA A 42 6.62 -0.25 0.43
N ARG A 43 7.55 -0.55 1.34
CA ARG A 43 8.97 -0.76 1.00
C ARG A 43 9.18 -1.96 0.08
N ALA A 44 8.44 -3.04 0.28
CA ALA A 44 8.53 -4.23 -0.58
C ALA A 44 8.09 -3.91 -2.02
N VAL A 45 7.05 -3.09 -2.19
CA VAL A 45 6.60 -2.62 -3.52
C VAL A 45 7.63 -1.68 -4.14
N GLU A 46 8.22 -0.75 -3.38
CA GLU A 46 9.30 0.10 -3.87
C GLU A 46 10.50 -0.72 -4.36
N GLN A 47 10.93 -1.72 -3.58
CA GLN A 47 12.00 -2.65 -3.97
C GLN A 47 11.64 -3.46 -5.22
N LEU A 48 10.39 -3.92 -5.33
CA LEU A 48 9.88 -4.60 -6.51
C LEU A 48 10.01 -3.72 -7.76
N LEU A 49 9.63 -2.44 -7.67
CA LEU A 49 9.71 -1.48 -8.79
C LEU A 49 11.16 -1.11 -9.19
N GLN A 50 12.13 -1.29 -8.30
CA GLN A 50 13.55 -1.07 -8.59
C GLN A 50 14.20 -2.22 -9.36
N ARG A 51 13.55 -3.38 -9.46
CA ARG A 51 14.10 -4.53 -10.20
C ARG A 51 14.33 -4.19 -11.68
N GLU A 52 15.48 -4.64 -12.18
CA GLU A 52 15.91 -4.42 -13.57
C GLU A 52 15.24 -5.38 -14.56
N ASP A 53 14.71 -6.52 -14.09
CA ASP A 53 14.06 -7.52 -14.95
C ASP A 53 12.59 -7.20 -15.26
N LEU A 54 12.03 -6.15 -14.63
CA LEU A 54 10.69 -5.65 -14.95
C LEU A 54 10.75 -4.60 -16.06
N THR A 55 9.90 -4.77 -17.06
CA THR A 55 9.67 -3.74 -18.08
C THR A 55 8.98 -2.51 -17.48
N THR A 56 9.17 -1.34 -18.09
CA THR A 56 8.47 -0.10 -17.71
C THR A 56 6.95 -0.27 -17.67
N ALA A 57 6.38 -1.08 -18.59
CA ALA A 57 4.94 -1.36 -18.61
C ALA A 57 4.49 -2.13 -17.35
N GLN A 58 5.24 -3.16 -16.95
CA GLN A 58 4.96 -3.93 -15.73
C GLN A 58 5.13 -3.07 -14.48
N LYS A 59 6.17 -2.22 -14.42
CA LYS A 59 6.35 -1.29 -13.30
C LYS A 59 5.17 -0.32 -13.16
N ARG A 60 4.67 0.20 -14.27
CA ARG A 60 3.47 1.07 -14.30
C ARG A 60 2.21 0.32 -13.86
N GLU A 61 2.02 -0.90 -14.33
CA GLU A 61 0.89 -1.76 -13.92
C GLU A 61 0.92 -2.01 -12.40
N ILE A 62 2.06 -2.43 -11.87
CA ILE A 62 2.27 -2.65 -10.43
C ILE A 62 1.96 -1.35 -9.65
N ALA A 63 2.56 -0.23 -10.03
CA ALA A 63 2.30 1.05 -9.36
C ALA A 63 0.81 1.44 -9.38
N THR A 64 0.09 1.12 -10.46
CA THR A 64 -1.36 1.37 -10.58
C THR A 64 -2.17 0.48 -9.65
N LEU A 65 -1.85 -0.81 -9.57
CA LEU A 65 -2.53 -1.76 -8.68
C LEU A 65 -2.35 -1.42 -7.19
N PHE A 66 -1.18 -0.88 -6.83
CA PHE A 66 -0.86 -0.48 -5.45
C PHE A 66 -1.30 0.94 -5.09
N ASN A 67 -1.97 1.66 -6.00
CA ASN A 67 -2.51 2.99 -5.70
C ASN A 67 -3.85 2.87 -4.94
N LEU A 68 -3.77 2.72 -3.61
CA LEU A 68 -4.91 2.54 -2.72
C LEU A 68 -5.46 3.91 -2.26
N GLY A 69 -5.98 4.69 -3.22
CA GLY A 69 -6.60 5.99 -2.96
C GLY A 69 -5.65 7.01 -2.32
N GLU A 70 -6.19 7.92 -1.50
CA GLU A 70 -5.39 9.00 -0.88
C GLU A 70 -4.42 8.52 0.20
N SER A 71 -4.67 7.34 0.80
CA SER A 71 -3.94 6.89 1.99
C SER A 71 -2.62 6.18 1.68
N PHE A 72 -2.47 5.66 0.45
CA PHE A 72 -1.27 4.96 0.04
C PHE A 72 -1.13 5.02 -1.49
N SER A 73 -0.07 5.65 -1.96
CA SER A 73 0.27 5.71 -3.38
C SER A 73 1.74 5.37 -3.57
N VAL A 74 2.03 4.68 -4.68
CA VAL A 74 3.39 4.38 -5.10
C VAL A 74 3.60 5.04 -6.46
N THR A 75 4.62 5.88 -6.56
CA THR A 75 4.95 6.60 -7.80
C THR A 75 6.25 6.08 -8.38
N PHE A 76 6.25 5.81 -9.69
CA PHE A 76 7.42 5.40 -10.43
C PHE A 76 7.82 6.49 -11.43
N SER A 77 9.09 6.92 -11.39
CA SER A 77 9.69 7.81 -12.38
C SER A 77 10.91 7.14 -13.02
N GLU A 78 10.97 7.20 -14.35
CA GLU A 78 12.10 6.70 -15.13
C GLU A 78 12.62 7.83 -16.02
N SER A 79 13.91 8.13 -15.91
CA SER A 79 14.58 9.11 -16.77
C SER A 79 15.16 8.39 -17.97
N ILE A 80 14.61 8.66 -19.15
CA ILE A 80 15.16 8.14 -20.41
C ILE A 80 16.32 9.07 -20.81
N ALA A 81 17.55 8.55 -20.85
CA ALA A 81 18.69 9.26 -21.43
C ALA A 81 18.60 9.15 -22.96
N VAL A 82 18.38 10.27 -23.65
CA VAL A 82 18.44 10.34 -25.11
C VAL A 82 19.89 10.57 -25.49
N HIS A 83 20.53 9.58 -26.10
CA HIS A 83 21.82 9.78 -26.78
C HIS A 83 21.54 10.17 -28.23
N GLU A 84 21.83 11.42 -28.59
CA GLU A 84 21.86 11.86 -29.99
C GLU A 84 22.96 11.07 -30.72
N ARG A 85 22.60 10.42 -31.84
CA ARG A 85 23.56 9.82 -32.76
C ARG A 85 24.19 10.93 -33.60
N GLU A 86 25.51 11.05 -33.57
CA GLU A 86 26.33 11.81 -34.53
C GLU A 86 26.23 11.25 -35.95
#